data_AF-A0A968TVH2-F1
#
_entry.id   AF-A0A968TVH2-F1
#
_cell.length_a   1.000
_cell.length_b   1.000
_cell.length_c   1.000
_cell.angle_alpha   90.00
_cell.angle_beta   90.00
_cell.angle_gamma   90.00
#
_symmetry.space_group_name_H-M   'P 1'
#
loop_
_entity.id
_entity.type
_entity.pdbx_description
1 polymer ?
#
loop_
_entity_poly.entity_id
_entity_poly.type
_entity_poly.pdbx_seq_one_letter_code
_entity_poly.pdbx_strand_id
1 'polypeptide(L)'
;MVFSTGPLISALLASAALPMIFSPVEFEGRIYADGGIVNNFPVERLSGLCDVIVGSYAGPLRAVTPEEVDNTLEVAERALDIGIFLASRAKFHACDVLLCPTELAHFGTLGSRNIDEIYEIGHRAASEKIDAIQEALAARR
;
A
#
# COMPACT_ATOMS: atom_id res chain seq x y z
N MET A 1 -10.45 9.00 4.40
CA MET A 1 -11.17 9.10 3.11
C MET A 1 -11.67 7.72 2.76
N VAL A 2 -12.98 7.54 2.58
CA VAL A 2 -13.58 6.25 2.19
C VAL A 2 -14.71 6.55 1.21
N PHE A 3 -14.66 5.96 0.03
CA PHE A 3 -15.71 6.05 -0.97
C PHE A 3 -16.43 4.71 -1.06
N SER A 4 -17.76 4.72 -0.96
CA SER A 4 -18.60 3.51 -1.12
C SER A 4 -19.61 3.65 -2.27
N THR A 5 -19.79 4.86 -2.79
CA THR A 5 -20.69 5.23 -3.88
C THR A 5 -20.09 6.40 -4.65
N GLY A 6 -20.59 6.67 -5.85
CA GLY A 6 -20.20 7.81 -6.68
C GLY A 6 -19.31 7.42 -7.87
N PRO A 7 -18.79 8.42 -8.62
CA PRO A 7 -17.97 8.18 -9.81
C PRO A 7 -16.63 7.52 -9.47
N LEU A 8 -16.42 6.30 -9.99
CA LEU A 8 -15.23 5.48 -9.71
C LEU A 8 -13.92 6.21 -10.04
N ILE A 9 -13.83 6.85 -11.21
CA ILE A 9 -12.59 7.51 -11.66
C ILE A 9 -12.19 8.65 -10.71
N SER A 10 -13.13 9.47 -10.27
CA SER A 10 -12.84 10.56 -9.33
C SER A 10 -12.36 10.04 -7.97
N ALA A 11 -12.98 8.98 -7.46
CA ALA A 11 -12.57 8.34 -6.21
C ALA A 11 -11.16 7.74 -6.31
N LEU A 12 -10.83 7.09 -7.44
CA LEU A 12 -9.50 6.55 -7.70
C LEU A 12 -8.44 7.65 -7.79
N LEU A 13 -8.70 8.73 -8.53
CA LEU A 13 -7.78 9.86 -8.64
C LEU A 13 -7.55 10.51 -7.27
N ALA A 14 -8.60 10.71 -6.47
CA ALA A 14 -8.47 11.22 -5.11
C ALA A 14 -7.62 10.28 -4.23
N SER A 15 -7.82 8.96 -4.35
CA SER A 15 -7.07 7.96 -3.59
C SER A 15 -5.59 7.91 -3.92
N ALA A 16 -5.20 8.22 -5.17
CA ALA A 16 -3.83 8.11 -5.70
C ALA A 16 -3.15 9.49 -5.89
N ALA A 17 -3.70 10.56 -5.31
CA ALA A 17 -3.18 11.93 -5.42
C ALA A 17 -1.97 12.14 -4.49
N LEU A 18 -0.88 11.42 -4.75
CA LEU A 18 0.34 11.41 -3.95
C LEU A 18 0.88 12.85 -3.76
N PRO A 19 1.04 13.32 -2.50
CA PRO A 19 1.60 14.64 -2.22
C PRO A 19 2.95 14.83 -2.87
N MET A 20 3.29 16.09 -3.18
CA MET A 20 4.55 16.51 -3.81
C MET A 20 4.69 16.10 -5.29
N ILE A 21 3.87 15.16 -5.77
CA ILE A 21 3.89 14.67 -7.16
C ILE A 21 2.63 15.08 -7.92
N PHE A 22 1.46 14.88 -7.31
CA PHE A 22 0.17 15.17 -7.93
C PHE A 22 -0.55 16.31 -7.21
N SER A 23 -1.35 17.06 -7.98
CA SER A 23 -2.23 18.08 -7.40
C SER A 23 -3.38 17.41 -6.61
N PRO A 24 -3.83 18.01 -5.50
CA PRO A 24 -5.02 17.56 -4.80
C PRO A 24 -6.24 17.50 -5.72
N VAL A 25 -7.13 16.54 -5.49
CA VAL A 25 -8.34 16.32 -6.29
C VAL A 25 -9.54 16.92 -5.56
N GLU A 26 -10.28 17.79 -6.25
CA GLU A 26 -11.56 18.27 -5.74
C GLU A 26 -12.68 17.27 -6.08
N PHE A 27 -13.43 16.86 -5.07
CA PHE A 27 -14.57 15.98 -5.22
C PHE A 27 -15.68 16.39 -4.22
N GLU A 28 -16.89 16.64 -4.71
CA GLU A 28 -18.04 17.09 -3.89
C GLU A 28 -17.73 18.29 -2.97
N GLY A 29 -16.99 19.28 -3.49
CA GLY A 29 -16.62 20.50 -2.76
C GLY A 29 -15.60 20.29 -1.64
N ARG A 30 -14.93 19.13 -1.62
CA ARG A 30 -13.83 18.81 -0.70
C ARG A 30 -12.56 18.56 -1.49
N ILE A 31 -11.44 18.94 -0.90
CA ILE A 31 -10.11 18.72 -1.47
C ILE A 31 -9.52 17.44 -0.85
N TYR A 32 -9.07 16.53 -1.70
CA TYR A 32 -8.49 15.24 -1.31
C TYR A 32 -7.04 15.12 -1.77
N ALA A 33 -6.27 14.38 -0.99
CA ALA A 33 -4.95 13.88 -1.33
C ALA A 33 -4.93 12.36 -1.10
N ASP A 34 -3.82 11.72 -1.46
CA ASP A 34 -3.62 10.28 -1.37
C ASP A 34 -4.07 9.67 -0.03
N GLY A 35 -4.78 8.54 -0.11
CA GLY A 35 -5.30 7.85 1.06
C GLY A 35 -4.21 7.22 1.93
N GLY A 36 -3.05 6.94 1.35
CA GLY A 36 -1.88 6.33 1.99
C GLY A 36 -1.33 7.15 3.15
N ILE A 37 -1.46 8.48 3.09
CA ILE A 37 -1.02 9.42 4.14
C ILE A 37 -1.73 9.12 5.47
N VAL A 38 -3.02 8.80 5.41
CA VAL A 38 -3.85 8.58 6.59
C VAL A 38 -4.06 7.10 6.90
N ASN A 39 -4.16 6.26 5.86
CA ASN A 39 -4.48 4.84 6.02
C ASN A 39 -4.11 4.02 4.78
N ASN A 40 -2.83 3.76 4.58
CA ASN A 40 -2.33 2.95 3.46
C ASN A 40 -2.72 1.45 3.54
N PHE A 41 -3.06 0.96 4.72
CA PHE A 41 -3.41 -0.45 4.95
C PHE A 41 -4.75 -0.56 5.72
N PRO A 42 -5.89 -0.31 5.05
CA PRO A 42 -7.21 -0.11 5.69
C PRO A 42 -7.90 -1.42 6.09
N VAL A 43 -7.17 -2.36 6.72
CA VAL A 43 -7.67 -3.71 7.06
C VAL A 43 -8.89 -3.68 7.98
N GLU A 44 -9.01 -2.68 8.86
CA GLU A 44 -10.13 -2.52 9.77
C GLU A 44 -11.49 -2.43 9.07
N ARG A 45 -11.50 -2.05 7.78
CA ARG A 45 -12.73 -1.95 6.99
C ARG A 45 -13.28 -3.31 6.55
N LEU A 46 -12.46 -4.37 6.64
CA LEU A 46 -12.84 -5.73 6.27
C LEU A 46 -13.32 -6.57 7.47
N SER A 47 -13.09 -6.07 8.70
CA SER A 47 -13.48 -6.77 9.91
C SER A 47 -14.99 -7.01 9.95
N GLY A 48 -15.41 -8.26 10.10
CA GLY A 48 -16.83 -8.66 10.12
C GLY A 48 -17.51 -8.70 8.74
N LEU A 49 -16.80 -8.36 7.66
CA LEU A 49 -17.31 -8.47 6.28
C LEU A 49 -16.71 -9.65 5.51
N CYS A 50 -15.57 -10.17 5.96
CA CYS A 50 -14.84 -11.24 5.30
C CYS A 50 -14.51 -12.36 6.28
N ASP A 51 -14.58 -13.62 5.81
CA ASP A 51 -14.18 -14.80 6.60
C ASP A 51 -12.66 -14.95 6.72
N VAL A 52 -11.95 -14.53 5.67
CA VAL A 52 -10.49 -14.56 5.54
C VAL A 52 -10.01 -13.23 4.96
N ILE A 53 -8.96 -12.68 5.55
CA ILE A 53 -8.32 -11.44 5.14
C ILE A 53 -6.92 -11.74 4.63
N VAL A 54 -6.70 -11.55 3.32
CA VAL A 54 -5.38 -11.59 2.69
C VAL A 54 -4.88 -10.15 2.53
N GLY A 55 -3.80 -9.81 3.23
CA GLY A 55 -3.15 -8.52 3.13
C GLY A 55 -2.07 -8.51 2.06
N SER A 56 -2.04 -7.50 1.20
CA SER A 56 -0.94 -7.26 0.27
C SER A 56 -0.30 -5.91 0.54
N TYR A 57 0.97 -5.90 0.91
CA TYR A 57 1.72 -4.70 1.23
C TYR A 57 2.93 -4.57 0.30
N ALA A 58 2.87 -3.59 -0.60
CA ALA A 58 3.86 -3.38 -1.66
C ALA A 58 4.80 -2.19 -1.41
N GLY A 59 4.79 -1.61 -0.20
CA GLY A 59 5.64 -0.46 0.17
C GLY A 59 6.68 -0.77 1.25
N PRO A 60 7.49 -1.84 1.15
CA PRO A 60 8.52 -2.13 2.16
C PRO A 60 9.52 -0.97 2.26
N LEU A 61 9.99 -0.67 3.47
CA LEU A 61 11.00 0.37 3.66
C LEU A 61 12.33 -0.06 3.05
N ARG A 62 12.84 0.74 2.10
CA ARG A 62 14.20 0.60 1.62
C ARG A 62 15.22 1.09 2.64
N ALA A 63 16.40 0.46 2.65
CA ALA A 63 17.58 1.06 3.24
C ALA A 63 18.03 2.25 2.36
N VAL A 64 18.49 3.31 3.01
CA VAL A 64 18.97 4.53 2.36
C VAL A 64 20.37 4.83 2.86
N THR A 65 21.24 5.34 1.99
CA THR A 65 22.54 5.88 2.38
C THR A 65 22.43 7.39 2.67
N PRO A 66 23.38 7.99 3.42
CA PRO A 66 23.35 9.43 3.68
C PRO A 66 23.37 10.29 2.40
N GLU A 67 23.94 9.78 1.31
CA GLU A 67 24.01 10.47 0.01
C GLU A 67 22.67 10.47 -0.74
N GLU A 68 21.72 9.63 -0.34
CA GLU A 68 20.37 9.54 -0.95
C GLU A 68 19.32 10.35 -0.20
N VAL A 69 19.70 10.96 0.92
CA VAL A 69 18.84 11.80 1.76
C VAL A 69 19.64 13.03 2.18
N ASP A 70 19.88 13.92 1.22
CA ASP A 70 20.80 15.05 1.36
C ASP A 70 20.09 16.42 1.43
N ASN A 71 18.79 16.46 1.15
CA ASN A 71 18.01 17.69 1.13
C ASN A 71 16.68 17.60 1.89
N THR A 72 16.07 18.76 2.12
CA THR A 72 14.86 18.88 2.96
C THR A 72 13.68 18.09 2.38
N LEU A 73 13.55 18.01 1.04
CA LEU A 73 12.48 17.28 0.39
C LEU A 73 12.64 15.77 0.61
N GLU A 74 13.85 15.23 0.39
CA GLU A 74 14.15 13.81 0.61
C GLU A 74 14.00 13.40 2.08
N VAL A 75 14.40 14.27 3.01
CA VAL A 75 14.17 14.03 4.45
C VAL A 75 12.67 13.96 4.76
N ALA A 76 11.86 14.83 4.16
CA ALA A 76 10.41 14.85 4.35
C ALA A 76 9.73 13.62 3.73
N GLU A 77 10.12 13.24 2.51
CA GLU A 77 9.66 12.01 1.83
C GLU A 77 10.01 10.78 2.67
N ARG A 78 11.25 10.68 3.15
CA ARG A 78 11.69 9.58 3.99
C ARG A 78 10.92 9.49 5.30
N ALA A 79 10.64 10.64 5.94
CA ALA A 79 9.83 10.67 7.15
C ALA A 79 8.39 10.21 6.89
N LEU A 80 7.81 10.60 5.75
CA LEU A 80 6.48 10.15 5.32
C LEU A 80 6.44 8.64 5.08
N ASP A 81 7.41 8.09 4.33
CA ASP A 81 7.52 6.65 4.07
C ASP A 81 7.61 5.84 5.36
N ILE A 82 8.47 6.27 6.30
CA ILE A 82 8.61 5.61 7.61
C ILE A 82 7.29 5.65 8.37
N GLY A 83 6.62 6.81 8.41
CA GLY A 83 5.32 6.96 9.07
C GLY A 83 4.26 6.02 8.50
N ILE A 84 4.13 6.00 7.17
CA ILE A 84 3.19 5.13 6.45
C ILE A 84 3.49 3.65 6.71
N PHE A 85 4.76 3.26 6.65
CA PHE A 85 5.16 1.88 6.91
C PHE A 85 4.86 1.44 8.33
N LEU A 86 5.21 2.26 9.34
CA LEU A 86 4.96 1.92 10.74
C LEU A 86 3.47 1.81 11.04
N ALA A 87 2.66 2.74 10.51
CA ALA A 87 1.21 2.71 10.65
C ALA A 87 0.58 1.47 9.97
N SER A 88 1.09 1.08 8.80
CA SER A 88 0.64 -0.11 8.07
C SER A 88 1.04 -1.39 8.80
N ARG A 89 2.31 -1.49 9.19
CA ARG A 89 2.88 -2.65 9.89
C ARG A 89 2.16 -2.96 11.19
N ALA A 90 1.72 -1.93 11.93
CA ALA A 90 0.95 -2.12 13.15
C ALA A 90 -0.34 -2.92 12.93
N LYS A 91 -0.87 -2.95 11.70
CA LYS A 91 -2.13 -3.59 11.33
C LYS A 91 -1.95 -4.98 10.69
N PHE A 92 -0.72 -5.38 10.35
CA PHE A 92 -0.46 -6.65 9.66
C PHE A 92 -0.96 -7.89 10.40
N HIS A 93 -1.01 -7.84 11.72
CA HIS A 93 -1.51 -8.93 12.57
C HIS A 93 -3.02 -9.22 12.37
N ALA A 94 -3.76 -8.30 11.74
CA ALA A 94 -5.19 -8.47 11.46
C ALA A 94 -5.46 -9.27 10.18
N CYS A 95 -4.42 -9.65 9.42
CA CYS A 95 -4.54 -10.50 8.25
C CYS A 95 -4.32 -11.98 8.64
N ASP A 96 -5.10 -12.88 8.05
CA ASP A 96 -4.85 -14.32 8.16
C ASP A 96 -3.60 -14.73 7.34
N VAL A 97 -3.42 -14.08 6.18
CA VAL A 97 -2.23 -14.23 5.33
C VAL A 97 -1.73 -12.86 4.91
N LEU A 98 -0.43 -12.62 5.06
CA LEU A 98 0.23 -11.39 4.62
C LEU A 98 1.21 -11.66 3.47
N LEU A 99 1.07 -10.92 2.39
CA LEU A 99 2.02 -10.80 1.28
C LEU A 99 2.79 -9.49 1.46
N CYS A 100 4.10 -9.59 1.69
CA CYS A 100 4.97 -8.43 1.89
C CYS A 100 6.36 -8.72 1.27
N PRO A 101 6.48 -8.76 -0.07
CA PRO A 101 7.74 -9.02 -0.74
C PRO A 101 8.73 -7.87 -0.49
N THR A 102 9.78 -8.15 0.25
CA THR A 102 10.79 -7.14 0.64
C THR A 102 11.64 -6.67 -0.53
N GLU A 103 11.75 -7.48 -1.57
CA GLU A 103 12.49 -7.17 -2.80
C GLU A 103 11.92 -5.94 -3.52
N LEU A 104 10.64 -5.60 -3.30
CA LEU A 104 10.05 -4.39 -3.86
C LEU A 104 10.72 -3.10 -3.36
N ALA A 105 11.47 -3.16 -2.26
CA ALA A 105 12.21 -2.01 -1.71
C ALA A 105 13.28 -1.45 -2.68
N HIS A 106 13.66 -2.21 -3.71
CA HIS A 106 14.64 -1.79 -4.71
C HIS A 106 14.04 -0.95 -5.85
N PHE A 107 12.72 -0.84 -5.93
CA PHE A 107 12.03 -0.11 -6.99
C PHE A 107 11.45 1.20 -6.46
N GLY A 108 11.59 2.27 -7.25
CA GLY A 108 10.97 3.56 -6.94
C GLY A 108 9.48 3.56 -7.27
N THR A 109 8.70 4.32 -6.49
CA THR A 109 7.24 4.41 -6.58
C THR A 109 6.71 4.81 -7.96
N LEU A 110 7.46 5.62 -8.72
CA LEU A 110 7.08 6.09 -10.05
C LEU A 110 7.86 5.42 -11.20
N GLY A 111 8.63 4.39 -10.91
CA GLY A 111 9.47 3.71 -11.91
C GLY A 111 8.65 2.81 -12.84
N SER A 112 8.79 2.98 -14.16
CA SER A 112 8.12 2.13 -15.15
C SER A 112 9.04 1.11 -15.85
N ARG A 113 10.36 1.17 -15.59
CA ARG A 113 11.34 0.37 -16.35
C ARG A 113 11.34 -1.12 -15.98
N ASN A 114 10.89 -1.47 -14.78
CA ASN A 114 10.98 -2.81 -14.21
C ASN A 114 9.59 -3.41 -13.93
N ILE A 115 8.56 -3.03 -14.72
CA ILE A 115 7.19 -3.47 -14.47
C ILE A 115 7.06 -5.00 -14.50
N ASP A 116 7.69 -5.67 -15.47
CA ASP A 116 7.64 -7.13 -15.58
C ASP A 116 8.29 -7.81 -14.36
N GLU A 117 9.42 -7.27 -13.89
CA GLU A 117 10.13 -7.77 -12.72
C GLU A 117 9.31 -7.57 -11.42
N ILE A 118 8.71 -6.40 -11.25
CA ILE A 118 7.81 -6.09 -10.13
C ILE A 118 6.60 -7.03 -10.13
N TYR A 119 6.02 -7.29 -11.31
CA TYR A 119 4.93 -8.23 -11.48
C TYR A 119 5.33 -9.64 -11.04
N GLU A 120 6.47 -10.15 -11.52
CA GLU A 120 6.96 -11.48 -11.17
C GLU A 120 7.25 -11.64 -9.68
N ILE A 121 7.80 -10.59 -9.03
CA ILE A 121 8.00 -10.58 -7.57
C ILE A 121 6.66 -10.75 -6.84
N GLY A 122 5.64 -9.99 -7.23
CA GLY A 122 4.30 -10.09 -6.64
C GLY A 122 3.65 -11.45 -6.90
N HIS A 123 3.75 -11.95 -8.13
CA HIS A 123 3.21 -13.25 -8.53
C HIS A 123 3.85 -14.40 -7.73
N ARG A 124 5.18 -14.39 -7.59
CA ARG A 124 5.92 -15.37 -6.78
C ARG A 124 5.50 -15.32 -5.32
N ALA A 125 5.46 -14.13 -4.72
CA ALA A 125 5.08 -13.95 -3.32
C ALA A 125 3.66 -14.46 -3.02
N ALA A 126 2.71 -14.27 -3.94
CA ALA A 126 1.37 -14.82 -3.82
C ALA A 126 1.35 -16.35 -4.01
N SER A 127 2.09 -16.86 -5.00
CA SER A 127 2.17 -18.29 -5.31
C SER A 127 2.76 -19.10 -4.14
N GLU A 128 3.80 -18.59 -3.46
CA GLU A 128 4.40 -19.24 -2.29
C GLU A 128 3.46 -19.30 -1.08
N LYS A 129 2.42 -18.47 -1.06
CA LYS A 129 1.42 -18.40 0.02
C LYS A 129 0.09 -19.03 -0.35
N ILE A 130 -0.03 -19.62 -1.55
CA ILE A 130 -1.31 -20.14 -2.05
C ILE A 130 -1.88 -21.23 -1.12
N ASP A 131 -1.03 -22.12 -0.62
CA ASP A 131 -1.44 -23.20 0.28
C ASP A 131 -1.96 -22.63 1.60
N ALA A 132 -1.28 -21.63 2.18
CA ALA A 132 -1.73 -20.94 3.40
C ALA A 132 -3.06 -20.21 3.20
N ILE A 133 -3.29 -19.63 2.02
CA ILE A 133 -4.58 -19.01 1.68
C ILE A 133 -5.68 -20.07 1.60
N GLN A 134 -5.40 -21.22 0.97
CA GLN A 134 -6.35 -22.33 0.88
C GLN A 134 -6.68 -22.94 2.25
N GLU A 135 -5.68 -23.09 3.11
CA GLU A 135 -5.85 -23.55 4.49
C GLU A 135 -6.72 -22.58 5.31
N ALA A 136 -6.47 -21.28 5.21
CA ALA A 136 -7.28 -20.26 5.88
C ALA A 136 -8.75 -20.29 5.43
N LEU A 137 -8.99 -20.47 4.13
CA LEU A 137 -10.34 -20.62 3.57
C LEU A 137 -11.02 -21.92 4.04
N ALA A 138 -10.28 -23.02 4.15
CA ALA A 138 -10.81 -24.29 4.61
C ALA A 138 -11.18 -24.28 6.09
N ALA A 139 -10.41 -23.59 6.94
CA ALA A 139 -10.64 -23.49 8.38
C ALA A 139 -11.88 -22.66 8.77
N ARG A 140 -12.47 -21.91 7.82
CA ARG A 140 -13.62 -21.03 8.02
C ARG A 140 -14.92 -21.55 7.36
N ARG A 141 -14.87 -22.74 6.73
CA ARG A 141 -16.04 -23.48 6.23
C ARG A 141 -16.57 -24.43 7.28
#